data_AF-A0A2N1PTI1-F1
#
_entry.id   AF-A0A2N1PTI1-F1
#
_cell.length_a   1.000
_cell.length_b   1.000
_cell.length_c   1.000
_cell.angle_alpha   90.00
_cell.angle_beta   90.00
_cell.angle_gamma   90.00
#
_symmetry.space_group_name_H-M   'P 1'
#
loop_
_entity.id
_entity.type
_entity.pdbx_description
1 polymer ?
#
loop_
_entity_poly.entity_id
_entity_poly.type
_entity_poly.pdbx_seq_one_letter_code
_entity_poly.pdbx_strand_id
1 'polypeptide(L)'
;MEKKILNKVDTWPDMIKTEHNMLNFWEKQQIFEKLRLKNRGKQLLYRTQPYTHSYPHCWRCSSELLFRLVDEWFISMDPWREDIKGVARQINWIPSYGMDLELDWLNNMSDWMISKKRFWGLALPIWVCEDCGNFEVLGSSGYLPTWFWSASPVSSETGFTAFWP
;
A
#
# COMPACT_ATOMS: atom_id res chain seq x y z
N MET A 1 14.90 -13.74 37.39
CA MET A 1 14.65 -13.74 35.92
C MET A 1 13.82 -12.52 35.62
N GLU A 2 14.47 -11.46 35.15
CA GLU A 2 13.79 -10.24 34.71
C GLU A 2 12.87 -10.58 33.54
N LYS A 3 11.60 -10.22 33.66
CA LYS A 3 10.68 -10.23 32.53
C LYS A 3 11.24 -9.23 31.53
N LYS A 4 11.82 -9.71 30.43
CA LYS A 4 12.05 -8.88 29.25
C LYS A 4 10.69 -8.29 28.90
N ILE A 5 10.53 -7.01 29.17
CA ILE A 5 9.41 -6.22 28.72
C ILE A 5 9.53 -6.24 27.20
N LEU A 6 8.80 -7.16 26.56
CA LEU A 6 8.52 -7.04 25.15
C LEU A 6 7.62 -5.82 25.06
N ASN A 7 8.23 -4.67 24.82
CA ASN A 7 7.51 -3.45 24.52
C ASN A 7 6.50 -3.79 23.42
N LYS A 8 5.23 -3.49 23.65
CA LYS A 8 4.21 -3.52 22.61
C LYS A 8 4.69 -2.54 21.54
N VAL A 9 5.27 -3.07 20.47
CA VAL A 9 5.68 -2.27 19.31
C VAL A 9 4.39 -1.69 18.74
N ASP A 10 4.38 -0.38 18.49
CA ASP A 10 3.23 0.31 17.91
C ASP A 10 2.72 -0.47 16.69
N THR A 11 1.40 -0.58 16.54
CA THR A 11 0.76 -1.28 15.40
C THR A 11 1.04 -0.60 14.05
N TRP A 12 1.75 0.54 14.07
CA TRP A 12 2.19 1.32 12.92
C TRP A 12 3.65 1.76 13.10
N PRO A 13 4.63 0.85 12.97
CA PRO A 13 6.02 1.26 12.93
C PRO A 13 6.23 2.14 11.70
N ASP A 14 6.81 3.32 11.88
CA ASP A 14 7.27 4.13 10.76
C ASP A 14 8.49 3.43 10.14
N MET A 15 8.21 2.58 9.17
CA MET A 15 9.22 1.72 8.55
C MET A 15 10.28 2.53 7.81
N ILE A 16 9.91 3.69 7.24
CA ILE A 16 10.84 4.58 6.56
C ILE A 16 11.83 5.14 7.58
N LYS A 17 11.33 5.66 8.72
CA LYS A 17 12.21 6.09 9.82
C LYS A 17 13.06 4.94 10.33
N THR A 18 12.51 3.74 10.42
CA THR A 18 13.24 2.56 10.90
C THR A 18 14.38 2.19 9.95
N GLU A 19 14.14 2.21 8.64
CA GLU A 19 15.16 1.97 7.62
C GLU A 19 16.27 3.03 7.71
N HIS A 20 15.92 4.31 7.78
CA HIS A 20 16.90 5.39 7.95
C HIS A 20 17.69 5.27 9.25
N ASN A 21 17.05 4.89 10.35
CA ASN A 21 17.74 4.64 11.61
C ASN A 21 18.73 3.48 11.50
N MET A 22 18.35 2.42 10.78
CA MET A 22 19.23 1.28 10.51
C MET A 22 20.41 1.70 9.65
N LEU A 23 20.19 2.41 8.54
CA LEU A 23 21.28 2.91 7.68
C LEU A 23 22.26 3.81 8.45
N ASN A 24 21.73 4.76 9.23
CA ASN A 24 22.53 5.63 10.10
C ASN A 24 23.31 4.84 11.15
N PHE A 25 22.72 3.80 11.73
CA PHE A 25 23.42 2.91 12.65
C PHE A 25 24.57 2.18 11.96
N TRP A 26 24.35 1.66 10.76
CA TRP A 26 25.37 0.95 9.98
C TRP A 26 26.54 1.85 9.60
N GLU A 27 26.25 3.08 9.20
CA GLU A 27 27.26 4.10 8.89
C GLU A 27 28.08 4.49 10.12
N LYS A 28 27.41 4.85 11.23
CA LYS A 28 28.07 5.23 12.49
C LYS A 28 28.96 4.11 13.03
N GLN A 29 28.52 2.86 12.90
CA GLN A 29 29.28 1.70 13.35
C GLN A 29 30.31 1.21 12.32
N GLN A 30 30.42 1.86 11.17
CA GLN A 30 31.29 1.48 10.05
C GLN A 30 31.20 -0.02 9.74
N ILE A 31 29.97 -0.55 9.69
CA ILE A 31 29.71 -1.99 9.57
C ILE A 31 30.34 -2.55 8.29
N PHE A 32 30.22 -1.84 7.17
CA PHE A 32 30.80 -2.26 5.89
C PHE A 32 32.33 -2.38 5.94
N GLU A 33 33.02 -1.46 6.61
CA GLU A 33 34.48 -1.54 6.77
C GLU A 33 34.89 -2.69 7.70
N LYS A 34 34.15 -2.90 8.79
CA LYS A 34 34.33 -4.05 9.69
C LYS A 34 34.13 -5.38 8.94
N LEU A 35 33.14 -5.46 8.05
CA LEU A 35 32.91 -6.64 7.20
C LEU A 35 34.06 -6.83 6.21
N ARG A 36 34.57 -5.75 5.60
CA ARG A 36 35.73 -5.79 4.70
C ARG A 36 36.99 -6.31 5.40
N LEU A 37 37.26 -5.89 6.63
CA LEU A 37 38.39 -6.37 7.43
C LEU A 37 38.26 -7.87 7.78
N LYS A 38 37.05 -8.32 8.15
CA LYS A 38 36.76 -9.75 8.38
C LYS A 38 36.86 -10.61 7.12
N ASN A 39 36.88 -9.98 5.94
CA ASN A 39 36.94 -10.65 4.66
C ASN A 39 38.36 -11.07 4.24
N ARG A 40 39.40 -10.76 5.03
CA ARG A 40 40.78 -11.20 4.75
C ARG A 40 40.89 -12.74 4.90
N GLY A 41 40.64 -13.45 3.79
CA GLY A 41 40.70 -14.92 3.69
C GLY A 41 39.37 -15.61 3.35
N LYS A 42 38.25 -14.87 3.24
CA LYS A 42 36.93 -15.38 2.83
C LYS A 42 36.34 -14.46 1.75
N GLN A 43 35.48 -14.94 0.85
CA GLN A 43 34.85 -14.11 -0.20
C GLN A 43 33.41 -13.72 0.17
N LEU A 44 33.20 -13.01 1.29
CA LEU A 44 31.86 -12.61 1.76
C LEU A 44 31.38 -11.26 1.22
N LEU A 45 32.29 -10.28 1.04
CA LEU A 45 31.97 -8.94 0.54
C LEU A 45 32.97 -8.51 -0.55
N TYR A 46 32.49 -8.42 -1.80
CA TYR A 46 33.36 -8.08 -2.95
C TYR A 46 33.61 -6.58 -3.09
N ARG A 47 32.54 -5.76 -3.16
CA ARG A 47 32.63 -4.32 -3.38
C ARG A 47 31.43 -3.59 -2.79
N THR A 48 31.67 -2.42 -2.22
CA THR A 48 30.63 -1.49 -1.76
C THR A 48 30.69 -0.21 -2.58
N GLN A 49 29.56 0.25 -3.09
CA GLN A 49 29.46 1.53 -3.81
C GLN A 49 28.13 2.22 -3.48
N PRO A 50 28.11 3.54 -3.35
CA PRO A 50 26.86 4.30 -3.33
C PRO A 50 26.19 4.20 -4.71
N TYR A 51 24.86 4.08 -4.73
CA TYR A 51 24.08 3.92 -5.96
C TYR A 51 22.93 4.92 -6.03
N THR A 52 23.07 5.91 -6.92
CA THR A 52 22.02 6.89 -7.20
C THR A 52 21.07 6.33 -8.24
N HIS A 53 19.78 6.30 -7.94
CA HIS A 53 18.74 5.82 -8.83
C HIS A 53 17.42 6.55 -8.56
N SER A 54 16.47 6.39 -9.48
CA SER A 54 15.10 6.87 -9.29
C SER A 54 14.36 5.96 -8.31
N TYR A 55 13.92 6.52 -7.20
CA TYR A 55 13.15 5.81 -6.18
C TYR A 55 11.70 6.32 -6.15
N PRO A 56 10.69 5.46 -5.87
CA PRO A 56 9.31 5.91 -5.83
C PRO A 56 9.03 6.81 -4.62
N HIS A 57 8.46 7.99 -4.90
CA HIS A 57 7.99 8.92 -3.88
C HIS A 57 6.48 9.08 -3.95
N CYS A 58 5.86 9.37 -2.81
CA CYS A 58 4.46 9.71 -2.73
C CYS A 58 4.19 10.97 -3.57
N TRP A 59 3.32 10.85 -4.57
CA TRP A 59 2.97 11.94 -5.48
C TRP A 59 2.36 13.17 -4.77
N ARG A 60 1.84 13.02 -3.54
CA ARG A 60 1.23 14.11 -2.76
C ARG A 60 2.17 14.79 -1.77
N CYS A 61 2.97 14.03 -1.03
CA CYS A 61 3.81 14.55 0.06
C CYS A 61 5.31 14.36 -0.14
N SER A 62 5.72 13.78 -1.27
CA SER A 62 7.12 13.52 -1.65
C SER A 62 7.90 12.62 -0.69
N SER A 63 7.24 12.00 0.30
CA SER A 63 7.85 10.99 1.16
C SER A 63 8.19 9.74 0.37
N GLU A 64 9.29 9.08 0.71
CA GLU A 64 9.70 7.81 0.11
C GLU A 64 8.63 6.73 0.32
N LEU A 65 8.47 5.84 -0.66
CA LEU A 65 7.55 4.72 -0.58
C LEU A 65 8.29 3.43 -0.25
N LEU A 66 7.68 2.58 0.55
CA LEU A 66 8.19 1.25 0.88
C LEU A 66 7.16 0.20 0.49
N PHE A 67 7.60 -0.87 -0.16
CA PHE A 67 6.76 -2.02 -0.43
C PHE A 67 6.50 -2.80 0.85
N ARG A 68 5.22 -3.02 1.17
CA ARG A 68 4.78 -3.76 2.36
C ARG A 68 3.61 -4.65 1.99
N LEU A 69 3.57 -5.83 2.61
CA LEU A 69 2.42 -6.73 2.53
C LEU A 69 1.31 -6.22 3.46
N VAL A 70 0.13 -5.99 2.89
CA VAL A 70 -1.02 -5.44 3.59
C VAL A 70 -2.28 -6.04 2.99
N ASP A 71 -3.24 -6.40 3.83
CA ASP A 71 -4.57 -6.80 3.40
C ASP A 71 -5.35 -5.56 2.94
N GLU A 72 -5.74 -5.57 1.67
CA GLU A 72 -6.35 -4.44 0.96
C GLU A 72 -7.32 -5.00 -0.10
N TRP A 73 -8.28 -4.18 -0.54
CA TRP A 73 -9.26 -4.55 -1.56
C TRP A 73 -8.79 -4.15 -2.95
N PHE A 74 -8.91 -5.10 -3.89
CA PHE A 74 -8.50 -4.94 -5.28
C PHE A 74 -9.64 -5.27 -6.23
N ILE A 75 -9.67 -4.59 -7.36
CA ILE A 75 -10.47 -4.98 -8.53
C ILE A 75 -9.53 -5.73 -9.48
N SER A 76 -9.89 -6.97 -9.81
CA SER A 76 -9.14 -7.75 -10.79
C SER A 76 -9.27 -7.12 -12.17
N MET A 77 -8.14 -6.78 -12.79
CA MET A 77 -8.12 -6.11 -14.10
C MET A 77 -8.07 -7.11 -15.26
N ASP A 78 -7.62 -8.34 -15.03
CA ASP A 78 -7.49 -9.37 -16.06
C ASP A 78 -8.76 -9.59 -16.91
N PRO A 79 -9.98 -9.72 -16.35
CA PRO A 79 -11.17 -9.92 -17.16
C PRO A 79 -11.60 -8.67 -17.96
N TRP A 80 -11.19 -7.47 -17.55
CA TRP A 80 -11.65 -6.21 -18.15
C TRP A 80 -10.62 -5.56 -19.07
N ARG A 81 -9.35 -5.98 -18.98
CA ARG A 81 -8.23 -5.30 -19.64
C ARG A 81 -8.43 -5.19 -21.15
N GLU A 82 -8.86 -6.26 -21.82
CA GLU A 82 -9.04 -6.26 -23.28
C GLU A 82 -10.26 -5.44 -23.72
N ASP A 83 -11.33 -5.46 -22.95
CA ASP A 83 -12.53 -4.65 -23.22
C ASP A 83 -12.21 -3.16 -23.12
N ILE A 84 -11.47 -2.75 -22.06
CA ILE A 84 -11.03 -1.37 -21.87
C ILE A 84 -10.12 -0.93 -23.02
N LYS A 85 -9.17 -1.77 -23.45
CA LYS A 85 -8.34 -1.49 -24.64
C LYS A 85 -9.19 -1.34 -25.91
N GLY A 86 -10.23 -2.17 -26.06
CA GLY A 86 -11.18 -2.09 -27.16
C GLY A 86 -11.90 -0.74 -27.22
N VAL A 87 -12.28 -0.21 -26.06
CA VAL A 87 -12.86 1.14 -25.94
C VAL A 87 -11.82 2.23 -26.19
N ALA A 88 -10.60 2.10 -25.63
CA ALA A 88 -9.53 3.08 -25.79
C ALA A 88 -9.19 3.34 -27.27
N ARG A 89 -9.25 2.31 -28.13
CA ARG A 89 -9.01 2.46 -29.59
C ARG A 89 -10.11 3.24 -30.33
N GLN A 90 -11.30 3.37 -29.75
CA GLN A 90 -12.43 4.09 -30.37
C GLN A 90 -12.41 5.58 -30.03
N ILE A 91 -11.63 5.98 -29.03
CA ILE A 91 -11.53 7.37 -28.56
C ILE A 91 -10.68 8.19 -29.54
N ASN A 92 -11.06 9.44 -29.76
CA ASN A 92 -10.24 10.40 -30.48
C ASN A 92 -9.19 11.02 -29.54
N TRP A 93 -7.94 10.56 -29.64
CA TRP A 93 -6.84 11.02 -28.79
C TRP A 93 -6.17 12.27 -29.34
N ILE A 94 -6.04 13.30 -28.49
CA ILE A 94 -5.30 14.52 -28.81
C ILE A 94 -4.31 14.79 -27.67
N PRO A 95 -2.99 14.70 -27.92
CA PRO A 95 -2.32 14.29 -29.17
C PRO A 95 -2.47 12.78 -29.46
N SER A 96 -2.25 12.39 -30.72
CA SER A 96 -2.52 11.02 -31.20
C SER A 96 -1.74 9.93 -30.48
N TYR A 97 -0.51 10.20 -30.03
CA TYR A 97 0.32 9.24 -29.31
C TYR A 97 -0.23 8.89 -27.91
N GLY A 98 -1.22 9.64 -27.40
CA GLY A 98 -1.85 9.35 -26.11
C GLY A 98 -2.49 7.95 -26.06
N MET A 99 -2.98 7.46 -27.21
CA MET A 99 -3.52 6.10 -27.33
C MET A 99 -2.46 5.04 -27.00
N ASP A 100 -1.25 5.19 -27.54
CA ASP A 100 -0.19 4.21 -27.37
C ASP A 100 0.29 4.16 -25.91
N LEU A 101 0.34 5.31 -25.23
CA LEU A 101 0.66 5.40 -23.81
C LEU A 101 -0.39 4.73 -22.93
N GLU A 102 -1.68 4.94 -23.23
CA GLU A 102 -2.77 4.29 -22.50
C GLU A 102 -2.74 2.76 -22.70
N LEU A 103 -2.51 2.30 -23.93
CA LEU A 103 -2.41 0.87 -24.22
C LEU A 103 -1.20 0.22 -23.53
N ASP A 104 -0.05 0.91 -23.52
CA ASP A 104 1.14 0.45 -22.79
C ASP A 104 0.89 0.40 -21.28
N TRP A 105 0.22 1.42 -20.72
CA TRP A 105 -0.18 1.41 -19.32
C TRP A 105 -1.10 0.23 -19.00
N LEU A 106 -2.15 0.00 -19.79
CA LEU A 106 -3.09 -1.12 -19.62
C LEU A 106 -2.41 -2.49 -19.75
N ASN A 107 -1.37 -2.63 -20.57
CA ASN A 107 -0.59 -3.86 -20.70
C ASN A 107 0.22 -4.18 -19.43
N ASN A 108 0.75 -3.16 -18.77
CA ASN A 108 1.62 -3.30 -17.60
C ASN A 108 0.90 -3.12 -16.26
N MET A 109 -0.36 -2.68 -16.30
CA MET A 109 -1.16 -2.43 -15.10
C MET A 109 -1.56 -3.73 -14.40
N SER A 110 -1.21 -3.84 -13.12
CA SER A 110 -1.68 -4.89 -12.21
C SER A 110 -3.11 -4.60 -11.69
N ASP A 111 -3.62 -5.50 -10.84
CA ASP A 111 -4.91 -5.29 -10.19
C ASP A 111 -5.02 -3.94 -9.46
N TRP A 112 -6.20 -3.34 -9.55
CA TRP A 112 -6.41 -1.99 -9.08
C TRP A 112 -6.74 -1.96 -7.59
N MET A 113 -5.83 -1.44 -6.77
CA MET A 113 -6.05 -1.22 -5.34
C MET A 113 -7.04 -0.06 -5.10
N ILE A 114 -8.25 -0.40 -4.65
CA ILE A 114 -9.32 0.58 -4.38
C ILE A 114 -9.40 0.99 -2.91
N SER A 115 -8.99 0.13 -1.97
CA SER A 115 -9.03 0.47 -0.56
C SER A 115 -7.99 1.54 -0.21
N LYS A 116 -8.40 2.46 0.67
CA LYS A 116 -7.54 3.51 1.23
C LYS A 116 -7.86 3.67 2.71
N LYS A 117 -6.82 3.68 3.54
CA LYS A 117 -6.92 3.95 4.98
C LYS A 117 -6.97 5.46 5.21
N ARG A 118 -8.13 6.06 4.96
CA ARG A 118 -8.37 7.51 5.05
C ARG A 118 -9.74 7.78 5.66
N PHE A 119 -9.84 8.88 6.40
CA PHE A 119 -11.09 9.30 7.03
C PHE A 119 -12.04 10.03 6.07
N TRP A 120 -11.50 10.74 5.07
CA TRP A 120 -12.30 11.51 4.11
C TRP A 120 -12.26 10.85 2.73
N GLY A 121 -13.42 10.39 2.26
CA GLY A 121 -13.60 9.74 0.97
C GLY A 121 -14.92 8.98 0.88
N LEU A 122 -15.18 8.37 -0.27
CA LEU A 122 -16.29 7.42 -0.42
C LEU A 122 -15.96 6.16 0.40
N ALA A 123 -16.83 5.78 1.33
CA ALA A 123 -16.70 4.49 2.01
C ALA A 123 -16.94 3.35 1.02
N LEU A 124 -16.12 2.30 1.12
CA LEU A 124 -16.38 1.06 0.42
C LEU A 124 -17.59 0.39 1.09
N PRO A 125 -18.68 0.10 0.36
CA PRO A 125 -19.90 -0.47 0.92
C PRO A 125 -19.75 -1.98 1.10
N ILE A 126 -18.67 -2.41 1.76
CA ILE A 126 -18.33 -3.81 2.01
C ILE A 126 -18.49 -4.08 3.49
N TRP A 127 -19.36 -5.01 3.84
CA TRP A 127 -19.57 -5.46 5.20
C TRP A 127 -18.94 -6.84 5.38
N VAL A 128 -18.10 -7.01 6.40
CA VAL A 128 -17.43 -8.29 6.70
C VAL A 128 -18.04 -8.86 7.97
N CYS A 129 -18.49 -10.11 7.92
CA CYS A 129 -18.93 -10.84 9.10
C CYS A 129 -17.72 -11.28 9.92
N GLU A 130 -17.61 -10.83 11.17
CA GLU A 130 -16.48 -11.16 12.04
C GLU A 130 -16.46 -12.64 12.46
N ASP A 131 -17.62 -13.31 12.52
CA ASP A 131 -17.72 -14.70 12.97
C ASP A 131 -17.32 -15.72 11.88
N CYS A 132 -17.63 -15.45 10.61
CA CYS A 132 -17.42 -16.40 9.51
C CYS A 132 -16.48 -15.93 8.40
N GLY A 133 -16.08 -14.65 8.41
CA GLY A 133 -15.16 -14.07 7.43
C GLY A 133 -15.76 -13.82 6.03
N ASN A 134 -17.05 -14.11 5.83
CA ASN A 134 -17.75 -13.75 4.58
C ASN A 134 -17.95 -12.23 4.50
N PHE A 135 -18.07 -11.72 3.29
CA PHE A 135 -18.36 -10.32 3.04
C PHE A 135 -19.58 -10.14 2.12
N GLU A 136 -20.29 -9.04 2.33
CA GLU A 136 -21.43 -8.61 1.53
C GLU A 136 -21.19 -7.20 0.99
N VAL A 137 -21.66 -6.93 -0.23
CA VAL A 137 -21.52 -5.61 -0.88
C VAL A 137 -22.90 -4.96 -0.97
N LEU A 138 -23.06 -3.81 -0.33
CA LEU A 138 -24.34 -3.10 -0.23
C LEU A 138 -24.50 -2.12 -1.40
N GLY A 139 -25.34 -2.48 -2.37
CA GLY A 139 -25.46 -1.73 -3.63
C GLY A 139 -26.41 -0.51 -3.61
N SER A 140 -27.28 -0.38 -2.60
CA SER A 140 -28.16 0.80 -2.47
C SER A 140 -28.60 1.03 -1.03
N SER A 141 -29.04 2.25 -0.73
CA SER A 141 -29.52 2.65 0.60
C SER A 141 -30.73 1.84 1.08
N GLY A 142 -31.53 1.30 0.16
CA GLY A 142 -32.69 0.46 0.48
C GLY A 142 -32.32 -0.93 1.01
N TYR A 143 -31.09 -1.39 0.78
CA TYR A 143 -30.58 -2.66 1.31
C TYR A 143 -29.82 -2.50 2.63
N LEU A 144 -29.73 -1.28 3.18
CA LEU A 144 -29.18 -1.07 4.50
C LEU A 144 -30.09 -1.75 5.51
N PRO A 145 -29.60 -2.74 6.27
CA PRO A 145 -30.41 -3.42 7.27
C PRO A 145 -30.96 -2.40 8.27
N THR A 146 -32.15 -2.64 8.82
CA THR A 146 -32.78 -1.71 9.78
C THR A 146 -31.87 -1.41 10.99
N TRP A 147 -31.01 -2.36 11.38
CA TRP A 147 -30.03 -2.18 12.44
C TRP A 147 -28.92 -1.17 12.10
N PHE A 148 -28.63 -0.93 10.82
CA PHE A 148 -27.64 0.06 10.35
C PHE A 148 -28.03 1.48 10.79
N TRP A 149 -29.33 1.78 10.81
CA TRP A 149 -29.87 3.06 11.26
C TRP A 149 -29.92 3.19 12.79
N SER A 150 -29.87 2.07 13.52
CA SER A 150 -29.88 2.03 15.00
C SER A 150 -28.49 2.01 15.63
N ALA A 151 -27.43 1.82 14.84
CA ALA A 151 -26.06 1.75 15.34
C ALA A 151 -25.42 3.14 15.46
N SER A 152 -25.47 3.73 16.66
CA SER A 152 -24.46 4.67 17.15
C SER A 152 -24.48 4.70 18.68
N PRO A 153 -23.32 4.80 19.38
CA PRO A 153 -22.13 5.52 18.95
C PRO A 153 -20.81 4.72 18.95
N VAL A 154 -19.91 5.15 18.05
CA VAL A 154 -18.46 5.30 18.22
C VAL A 154 -17.75 4.29 19.16
N SER A 155 -17.15 3.26 18.57
CA SER A 155 -15.93 2.65 19.11
C SER A 155 -14.73 3.12 18.30
N SER A 156 -13.83 3.86 18.94
CA SER A 156 -12.66 4.54 18.39
C SER A 156 -11.54 3.63 17.83
N GLU A 157 -11.81 2.36 17.52
CA GLU A 157 -10.79 1.40 17.09
C GLU A 157 -10.88 1.00 15.62
N THR A 158 -12.00 1.27 14.95
CA THR A 158 -12.19 1.00 13.52
C THR A 158 -12.55 2.31 12.82
N GLY A 159 -11.55 2.94 12.21
CA GLY A 159 -11.65 4.27 11.59
C GLY A 159 -12.50 4.32 10.31
N PHE A 160 -13.77 3.93 10.36
CA PHE A 160 -14.74 4.13 9.30
C PHE A 160 -15.97 4.85 9.85
N THR A 161 -15.98 6.18 9.70
CA THR A 161 -17.19 6.99 9.77
C THR A 161 -17.38 7.64 8.42
N ALA A 162 -18.25 7.09 7.59
CA ALA A 162 -18.86 7.81 6.49
C ALA A 162 -20.33 8.02 6.83
N PHE A 163 -20.61 9.17 7.44
CA PHE A 163 -21.94 9.77 7.45
C PHE A 163 -21.76 11.20 6.96
N TRP A 164 -22.38 11.53 5.83
CA TRP A 164 -22.84 12.88 5.56
C TRP A 164 -24.34 12.80 5.18
N PRO A 165 -25.12 13.86 5.50
CA PRO A 165 -26.57 13.91 5.46
C PRO A 165 -27.17 13.87 4.05
#